data_AF-A0A9D9AID9-F1
#
_entry.id   AF-A0A9D9AID9-F1
#
_cell.length_a   1.000
_cell.length_b   1.000
_cell.length_c   1.000
_cell.angle_alpha   90.00
_cell.angle_beta   90.00
_cell.angle_gamma   90.00
#
_symmetry.space_group_name_H-M   'P 1'
#
loop_
_entity.id
_entity.type
_entity.pdbx_description
1 polymer ?
#
loop_
_entity_poly.entity_id
_entity_poly.type
_entity_poly.pdbx_seq_one_letter_code
_entity_poly.pdbx_strand_id
1 'polypeptide(L)'
;MTYAALAIGLVGFVLIVRRLSLVRKVQDAGQGAQAAILVMRDPALDDARKQALVQRAAARTAVSFLIILGCSLLACAAPVLLVAIGWQLGLYSLDAALAAAADPIVWIALTALAILVWKLSR
;
A
#
# COMPACT_ATOMS: atom_id res chain seq x y z
N MET A 1 -14.02 -22.59 7.40
CA MET A 1 -14.45 -21.22 7.78
C MET A 1 -13.23 -20.29 7.89
N THR A 2 -12.19 -20.67 8.64
CA THR A 2 -10.94 -19.90 8.80
C THR A 2 -10.26 -19.50 7.47
N TYR A 3 -10.06 -20.43 6.54
CA TYR A 3 -9.43 -20.13 5.24
C TYR A 3 -10.24 -19.14 4.39
N ALA A 4 -11.57 -19.23 4.45
CA ALA A 4 -12.45 -18.30 3.72
C ALA A 4 -12.36 -16.88 4.30
N ALA A 5 -12.32 -16.75 5.63
CA ALA A 5 -12.13 -15.45 6.27
C ALA A 5 -10.76 -14.84 5.95
N LEU A 6 -9.69 -15.63 5.94
CA LEU A 6 -8.35 -15.19 5.52
C LEU A 6 -8.34 -14.74 4.05
N ALA A 7 -8.98 -15.51 3.16
CA ALA A 7 -9.11 -15.15 1.76
C ALA A 7 -9.88 -13.84 1.58
N ILE A 8 -10.98 -13.63 2.31
CA ILE A 8 -11.75 -12.38 2.27
C ILE A 8 -10.92 -11.20 2.78
N GLY A 9 -10.16 -11.38 3.87
CA GLY A 9 -9.26 -10.36 4.39
C GLY A 9 -8.20 -9.94 3.37
N LEU A 10 -7.61 -10.92 2.68
CA LEU A 10 -6.63 -10.69 1.62
C LEU A 10 -7.26 -9.98 0.42
N VAL A 11 -8.43 -10.44 -0.05
CA VAL A 11 -9.17 -9.80 -1.14
C VAL A 11 -9.48 -8.34 -0.77
N GLY A 12 -9.96 -8.10 0.45
CA GLY A 12 -10.22 -6.75 0.97
C GLY A 12 -8.97 -5.87 0.95
N PHE A 13 -7.83 -6.38 1.43
CA PHE A 13 -6.54 -5.70 1.38
C PHE A 13 -6.15 -5.31 -0.06
N VAL A 14 -6.16 -6.29 -0.97
CA VAL A 14 -5.78 -6.09 -2.38
C VAL A 14 -6.69 -5.04 -3.04
N LEU A 15 -8.00 -5.10 -2.78
CA LEU A 15 -8.96 -4.13 -3.30
C LEU A 15 -8.75 -2.73 -2.73
N ILE A 16 -8.43 -2.58 -1.44
CA ILE A 16 -8.16 -1.28 -0.81
C ILE A 16 -6.89 -0.67 -1.36
N VAL A 17 -5.79 -1.43 -1.43
CA VAL A 17 -4.52 -0.97 -2.02
C VAL A 17 -4.75 -0.46 -3.45
N ARG A 18 -5.58 -1.18 -4.21
CA ARG A 18 -5.94 -0.81 -5.58
C ARG A 18 -6.81 0.44 -5.64
N ARG A 19 -7.88 0.50 -4.85
CA ARG A 19 -8.81 1.65 -4.80
C ARG A 19 -8.10 2.93 -4.39
N LEU A 20 -7.16 2.84 -3.45
CA LEU A 20 -6.33 3.95 -3.02
C LEU A 20 -5.28 4.35 -4.07
N SER A 21 -5.15 3.61 -5.18
CA SER A 21 -4.16 3.83 -6.24
C SER A 21 -2.75 3.99 -5.68
N LEU A 22 -2.43 3.23 -4.63
CA LEU A 22 -1.19 3.40 -3.85
C LEU A 22 0.05 3.30 -4.74
N VAL A 23 0.04 2.34 -5.68
CA VAL A 23 1.12 2.12 -6.66
C VAL A 23 1.37 3.38 -7.50
N ARG A 24 0.31 4.00 -8.01
CA ARG A 24 0.43 5.22 -8.82
C ARG A 24 0.95 6.39 -8.00
N LYS A 25 0.46 6.55 -6.76
CA LYS A 25 0.93 7.61 -5.84
C LYS A 25 2.43 7.48 -5.54
N VAL A 26 2.93 6.26 -5.35
CA VAL A 26 4.35 5.98 -5.15
C VAL A 26 5.16 6.31 -6.42
N GLN A 27 4.66 5.93 -7.60
CA GLN A 27 5.30 6.24 -8.88
C GLN A 27 5.39 7.76 -9.12
N ASP A 28 4.28 8.48 -8.91
CA ASP A 28 4.21 9.93 -9.06
C ASP A 28 5.17 10.64 -8.09
N ALA A 29 5.27 10.17 -6.84
CA ALA A 29 6.21 10.69 -5.86
C ALA A 29 7.67 10.45 -6.28
N GLY A 30 7.99 9.26 -6.79
CA GLY A 30 9.33 8.92 -7.30
C GLY A 30 9.74 9.78 -8.50
N GLN A 31 8.83 9.99 -9.45
CA GLN A 31 9.05 10.89 -10.59
C GLN A 31 9.27 12.34 -10.15
N GLY A 32 8.50 12.81 -9.16
CA GLY A 32 8.67 14.14 -8.57
C GLY A 32 10.04 14.34 -7.92
N ALA A 33 10.52 13.32 -7.19
CA ALA A 33 11.85 13.36 -6.58
C ALA A 33 12.97 13.36 -7.64
N GLN A 34 12.86 12.55 -8.70
CA GLN A 34 13.81 12.56 -9.81
C GLN A 34 13.85 13.91 -10.52
N ALA A 35 12.69 14.53 -10.77
CA ALA A 35 12.62 15.86 -11.36
C ALA A 35 13.33 16.92 -10.50
N ALA A 36 13.21 16.83 -9.17
CA ALA A 36 13.90 17.74 -8.25
C ALA A 36 15.43 17.61 -8.32
N ILE A 37 15.95 16.39 -8.46
CA ILE A 37 17.39 16.13 -8.61
C ILE A 37 17.92 16.72 -9.93
N LEU A 38 17.13 16.64 -11.02
CA LEU A 38 17.50 17.22 -12.31
C LEU A 38 17.60 18.75 -12.23
N VAL A 39 16.69 19.41 -11.52
CA VAL A 39 16.73 20.87 -11.30
C VAL A 39 18.00 21.31 -10.56
N MET A 40 18.47 20.54 -9.58
CA MET A 40 19.72 20.84 -8.87
C MET A 40 20.96 20.76 -9.76
N ARG A 41 20.91 19.93 -10.81
CA ARG A 41 22.04 19.70 -11.73
C ARG A 41 22.05 20.65 -12.92
N ASP A 42 21.03 21.49 -13.09
CA ASP A 42 20.92 22.40 -14.22
C ASP A 42 21.82 23.64 -14.02
N PRO A 43 22.88 23.82 -14.82
CA PRO A 43 23.75 25.00 -14.70
C PRO A 43 23.11 26.28 -15.26
N ALA A 44 22.03 26.18 -16.03
CA ALA A 44 21.35 27.34 -16.63
C ALA A 44 20.40 28.06 -15.67
N LEU A 45 20.11 27.45 -14.51
CA LEU A 45 19.26 28.05 -13.48
C LEU A 45 20.09 28.83 -12.45
N ASP A 46 19.64 30.06 -12.18
CA ASP A 46 20.12 30.88 -11.08
C ASP A 46 19.80 30.25 -9.70
N ASP A 47 20.65 30.50 -8.72
CA ASP A 47 20.62 29.84 -7.41
C ASP A 47 19.34 30.15 -6.62
N ALA A 48 18.84 31.39 -6.68
CA ALA A 48 17.58 31.76 -6.05
C ALA A 48 16.40 30.98 -6.65
N ARG A 49 16.44 30.74 -7.96
CA ARG A 49 15.40 29.99 -8.68
C ARG A 49 15.50 28.49 -8.40
N LYS A 50 16.71 27.94 -8.31
CA LYS A 50 16.94 26.55 -7.83
C LYS A 50 16.37 26.36 -6.43
N GLN A 51 16.69 27.25 -5.50
CA GLN A 51 16.24 27.14 -4.12
C GLN A 51 14.71 27.14 -4.00
N ALA A 52 14.02 28.03 -4.71
CA ALA A 52 12.56 28.07 -4.74
C ALA A 52 11.93 26.79 -5.33
N LEU A 53 12.51 26.26 -6.42
CA LEU A 53 12.03 25.02 -7.05
C LEU A 53 12.28 23.80 -6.15
N VAL A 54 13.44 23.72 -5.51
CA VAL A 54 13.78 22.65 -4.56
C VAL A 54 12.85 22.68 -3.35
N GLN A 55 12.57 23.86 -2.78
CA GLN A 55 11.64 23.98 -1.65
C GLN A 55 10.21 23.53 -2.02
N ARG A 56 9.72 23.93 -3.20
CA ARG A 56 8.41 23.47 -3.70
C ARG A 56 8.39 21.96 -3.92
N ALA A 57 9.46 21.40 -4.48
CA ALA A 57 9.58 19.96 -4.66
C ALA A 57 9.64 19.22 -3.32
N ALA A 58 10.39 19.72 -2.34
CA ALA A 58 10.46 19.16 -0.99
C ALA A 58 9.09 19.15 -0.30
N ALA A 59 8.34 20.26 -0.37
CA ALA A 59 6.99 20.34 0.18
C ALA A 59 6.04 19.34 -0.50
N ARG A 60 6.11 19.22 -1.84
CA ARG A 60 5.29 18.26 -2.59
C ARG A 60 5.65 16.81 -2.22
N THR A 61 6.93 16.50 -2.07
CA THR A 61 7.39 15.17 -1.65
C THR A 61 6.95 14.84 -0.24
N ALA A 62 7.00 15.80 0.69
CA ALA A 62 6.52 15.62 2.06
C ALA A 62 5.01 15.31 2.10
N VAL A 63 4.20 16.04 1.32
CA VAL A 63 2.76 15.77 1.17
C VAL A 63 2.51 14.39 0.57
N SER A 64 3.22 14.03 -0.51
CA SER A 64 3.12 12.70 -1.12
C SER A 64 3.46 11.59 -0.13
N PHE A 65 4.50 11.78 0.68
CA PHE A 65 4.88 10.84 1.73
C PHE A 65 3.76 10.64 2.75
N LEU A 66 3.17 11.74 3.27
CA LEU A 66 2.06 11.65 4.23
C LEU A 66 0.84 10.93 3.65
N ILE A 67 0.53 11.18 2.37
CA ILE A 67 -0.57 10.50 1.68
C ILE A 67 -0.27 9.00 1.56
N ILE A 68 0.94 8.62 1.11
CA ILE A 68 1.33 7.22 0.98
C ILE A 68 1.28 6.54 2.36
N LEU A 69 1.81 7.18 3.40
CA LEU A 69 1.79 6.69 4.77
C LEU A 69 0.36 6.45 5.26
N GLY A 70 -0.53 7.45 5.13
CA GLY A 70 -1.92 7.33 5.53
C GLY A 70 -2.67 6.24 4.78
N CYS A 71 -2.50 6.16 3.45
CA CYS A 71 -3.09 5.09 2.65
C CYS A 71 -2.54 3.71 3.00
N SER A 72 -1.25 3.61 3.35
CA SER A 72 -0.63 2.34 3.77
C SER A 72 -1.14 1.90 5.14
N LEU A 73 -1.28 2.84 6.08
CA LEU A 73 -1.91 2.60 7.39
C LEU A 73 -3.34 2.10 7.23
N LEU A 74 -4.15 2.75 6.40
CA LEU A 74 -5.52 2.31 6.11
C LEU A 74 -5.56 0.92 5.46
N ALA A 75 -4.66 0.67 4.50
CA ALA A 75 -4.56 -0.62 3.85
C ALA A 75 -4.21 -1.72 4.85
N CYS A 76 -3.32 -1.48 5.81
CA CYS A 76 -2.95 -2.45 6.85
C CYS A 76 -4.02 -2.58 7.95
N ALA A 77 -4.70 -1.49 8.33
CA ALA A 77 -5.72 -1.52 9.37
C ALA A 77 -6.95 -2.33 8.95
N ALA A 78 -7.33 -2.28 7.68
CA ALA A 78 -8.50 -3.00 7.16
C ALA A 78 -8.47 -4.53 7.36
N PRO A 79 -7.42 -5.28 6.97
CA PRO A 79 -7.35 -6.71 7.23
C PRO A 79 -7.26 -7.02 8.73
N VAL A 80 -6.60 -6.19 9.54
CA VAL A 80 -6.55 -6.36 11.01
C VAL A 80 -7.97 -6.25 11.61
N LEU A 81 -8.74 -5.25 11.19
CA LEU A 81 -10.13 -5.09 11.63
C LEU A 81 -11.02 -6.24 11.16
N LEU A 82 -10.87 -6.70 9.92
CA LEU A 82 -11.60 -7.86 9.42
C LEU A 82 -11.27 -9.13 10.23
N VAL A 83 -10.01 -9.29 10.64
CA VAL A 83 -9.61 -10.42 11.47
C VAL A 83 -10.22 -10.32 12.87
N ALA A 84 -10.14 -9.14 13.48
CA ALA A 84 -10.71 -8.88 14.80
C ALA A 84 -12.23 -9.09 14.83
N ILE A 85 -12.95 -8.59 13.82
CA ILE A 85 -14.40 -8.79 13.68
C ILE A 85 -14.73 -10.27 13.49
N GLY A 86 -14.00 -10.98 12.63
CA GLY A 86 -14.25 -12.40 12.39
C GLY A 86 -14.05 -13.26 13.64
N TRP A 87 -13.05 -12.93 14.47
CA TRP A 87 -12.86 -13.56 15.77
C TRP A 87 -13.97 -13.22 16.77
N GLN A 88 -14.36 -11.95 16.90
CA GLN A 88 -15.45 -11.54 17.81
C GLN A 88 -16.81 -12.16 17.42
N LEU A 89 -17.05 -12.37 16.13
CA LEU A 89 -18.24 -13.06 15.62
C LEU A 89 -18.17 -14.59 15.78
N GLY A 90 -17.07 -15.13 16.33
CA GLY A 90 -16.90 -16.57 16.54
C GLY A 90 -16.72 -17.37 15.25
N LEU A 91 -16.37 -16.72 14.12
CA LEU A 91 -16.21 -17.40 12.82
C LEU A 91 -14.99 -18.34 12.80
N TYR A 92 -13.99 -18.06 13.65
CA TYR A 92 -12.78 -18.86 13.85
C TYR A 92 -12.04 -18.42 15.12
N SER A 93 -11.13 -19.25 15.64
CA SER A 93 -10.20 -18.87 16.70
C SER A 93 -8.93 -18.23 16.13
N LEU A 94 -8.31 -17.32 16.88
CA LEU A 94 -7.05 -16.69 16.49
C LEU A 94 -5.93 -17.71 16.29
N ASP A 95 -5.85 -18.74 17.13
CA ASP A 95 -4.85 -19.81 17.01
C ASP A 95 -5.00 -20.57 15.69
N ALA A 96 -6.23 -20.88 15.27
CA ALA A 96 -6.48 -21.54 14.00
C ALA A 96 -6.13 -20.65 12.80
N ALA A 97 -6.39 -19.34 12.90
CA ALA A 97 -6.01 -18.39 11.85
C ALA A 97 -4.49 -18.25 11.72
N LEU A 98 -3.77 -18.21 12.85
CA LEU A 98 -2.32 -18.15 12.88
C LEU A 98 -1.68 -19.45 12.36
N ALA A 99 -2.20 -20.60 12.75
CA ALA A 99 -1.75 -21.89 12.24
C ALA A 99 -1.93 -21.98 10.72
N ALA A 100 -3.07 -21.53 10.20
CA ALA A 100 -3.32 -21.46 8.76
C ALA A 100 -2.39 -20.46 8.05
N ALA A 101 -2.07 -19.33 8.69
CA ALA A 101 -1.14 -18.34 8.13
C ALA A 101 0.32 -18.79 8.12
N ALA A 102 0.70 -19.77 8.95
CA ALA A 102 2.03 -20.37 8.97
C ALA A 102 2.20 -21.50 7.94
N ASP A 103 1.11 -22.00 7.36
CA ASP A 103 1.13 -23.09 6.39
C ASP A 103 1.65 -22.59 5.01
N PRO A 104 2.75 -23.16 4.48
CA PRO A 104 3.29 -22.79 3.17
C PRO A 104 2.31 -22.97 2.01
N ILE A 105 1.46 -24.00 2.05
CA ILE A 105 0.47 -24.28 0.99
C ILE A 105 -0.56 -23.16 0.95
N VAL A 106 -1.02 -22.72 2.13
CA VAL A 106 -1.98 -21.62 2.26
C VAL A 106 -1.36 -20.33 1.76
N TRP A 107 -0.08 -20.07 2.05
CA TRP A 107 0.65 -18.92 1.52
C TRP A 107 0.67 -18.87 -0.01
N ILE A 108 1.00 -20.00 -0.65
CA ILE A 108 1.02 -20.09 -2.11
C ILE A 108 -0.38 -19.86 -2.68
N ALA A 109 -1.40 -20.51 -2.12
CA ALA A 109 -2.78 -20.38 -2.57
C ALA A 109 -3.32 -18.94 -2.43
N LEU A 110 -3.06 -18.29 -1.30
CA LEU A 110 -3.44 -16.91 -1.05
C LEU A 110 -2.69 -15.94 -1.96
N THR A 111 -1.40 -16.16 -2.20
CA THR A 111 -0.62 -15.34 -3.14
C THR A 111 -1.19 -15.44 -4.57
N ALA A 112 -1.50 -16.65 -5.03
CA ALA A 112 -2.13 -16.87 -6.33
C ALA A 112 -3.49 -16.16 -6.42
N LEU A 113 -4.32 -16.25 -5.36
CA LEU A 113 -5.60 -15.56 -5.28
C LEU A 113 -5.42 -14.03 -5.33
N ALA A 114 -4.47 -13.46 -4.60
CA ALA A 114 -4.19 -12.02 -4.62
C ALA A 114 -3.80 -11.53 -6.02
N ILE A 115 -2.95 -12.30 -6.73
CA ILE A 115 -2.57 -11.99 -8.12
C ILE A 115 -3.80 -12.04 -9.03
N LEU A 116 -4.64 -13.06 -8.89
CA LEU A 116 -5.87 -13.22 -9.68
C LEU A 116 -6.82 -12.04 -9.45
N VAL A 117 -7.12 -11.71 -8.18
CA VAL A 117 -7.97 -10.58 -7.80
C VAL A 117 -7.41 -9.26 -8.33
N TRP A 118 -6.09 -9.07 -8.25
CA TRP A 118 -5.44 -7.88 -8.81
C TRP A 118 -5.58 -7.81 -10.34
N LYS A 119 -5.48 -8.93 -11.06
CA LYS A 119 -5.70 -8.95 -12.51
C LYS A 119 -7.16 -8.72 -12.89
N LEU A 120 -8.10 -9.28 -12.13
CA LEU A 120 -9.54 -9.20 -12.40
C LEU A 120 -10.16 -7.86 -12.03
N SER A 121 -9.60 -7.16 -11.04
CA SER A 121 -10.05 -5.81 -10.66
C SER A 121 -9.62 -4.70 -11.63
N ARG A 122 -9.21 -5.07 -12.86
CA ARG A 122 -8.86 -4.17 -13.98
C ARG A 122 -10.04 -3.32 -14.41
#